data_AF-A0A497KIE7-F1
#
_entry.id   AF-A0A497KIE7-F1
#
_cell.length_a   1.000
_cell.length_b   1.000
_cell.length_c   1.000
_cell.angle_alpha   90.00
_cell.angle_beta   90.00
_cell.angle_gamma   90.00
#
_symmetry.space_group_name_H-M   'P 1'
#
loop_
_entity.id
_entity.type
_entity.pdbx_description
1 polymer ?
#
loop_
_entity_poly.entity_id
_entity_poly.type
_entity_poly.pdbx_seq_one_letter_code
_entity_poly.pdbx_strand_id
1 'polypeptide(L)'
;PQWFIKRKGRAMSLVSVFGAMSMATFPAMNIWLIQRFGWQNGWRTWMIVAWLVVAPMFYLFIRNRPEDVGLYPDNEVPVEETGEVTIIEEKAWTLQEALRTRSFWLVNYVTVIPSAIVTGCVFHQISILG
;
A
#
# COMPACT_ATOMS: atom_id res chain seq x y z
N PRO A 1 0.30 -7.16 -4.94
CA PRO A 1 1.56 -7.53 -5.63
C PRO A 1 1.52 -9.01 -6.05
N GLN A 2 1.59 -9.28 -7.37
CA GLN A 2 1.58 -10.65 -7.93
C GLN A 2 2.96 -11.32 -7.89
N TRP A 3 3.96 -10.63 -7.32
CA TRP A 3 5.34 -11.11 -7.22
C TRP A 3 5.58 -12.19 -6.17
N PHE A 4 4.76 -12.24 -5.12
CA PHE A 4 4.97 -13.12 -3.98
C PHE A 4 3.70 -13.90 -3.65
N ILE A 5 3.76 -15.23 -3.70
CA ILE A 5 2.67 -16.14 -3.33
C ILE A 5 2.99 -16.71 -1.95
N LYS A 6 4.10 -17.43 -1.81
CA LYS A 6 4.56 -18.02 -0.53
C LYS A 6 5.02 -16.95 0.46
N ARG A 7 5.63 -15.87 -0.03
CA ARG A 7 6.24 -14.81 0.81
C ARG A 7 5.37 -13.57 0.98
N LYS A 8 4.09 -13.65 0.62
CA LYS A 8 3.12 -12.53 0.66
C LYS A 8 3.07 -11.85 2.04
N GLY A 9 3.07 -12.62 3.13
CA GLY A 9 3.05 -12.08 4.49
C GLY A 9 4.24 -11.19 4.83
N ARG A 10 5.46 -11.61 4.44
CA ARG A 10 6.69 -10.82 4.65
C ARG A 10 6.69 -9.53 3.83
N ALA A 11 6.32 -9.63 2.55
CA ALA A 11 6.21 -8.47 1.68
C ALA A 11 5.22 -7.44 2.25
N MET A 12 4.05 -7.90 2.72
CA MET A 12 3.05 -7.04 3.34
C MET A 12 3.57 -6.42 4.65
N SER A 13 4.25 -7.18 5.51
CA SER A 13 4.82 -6.62 6.74
C SER A 13 5.84 -5.52 6.48
N LEU A 14 6.67 -5.66 5.43
CA LEU A 14 7.65 -4.65 5.07
C LEU A 14 6.97 -3.36 4.60
N VAL A 15 5.93 -3.48 3.77
CA VAL A 15 5.11 -2.34 3.35
C VAL A 15 4.47 -1.66 4.57
N SER A 16 3.95 -2.42 5.53
CA SER A 16 3.36 -1.86 6.75
C SER A 16 4.38 -1.12 7.61
N VAL A 17 5.61 -1.65 7.76
CA VAL A 17 6.68 -0.99 8.53
C VAL A 17 7.07 0.33 7.89
N PHE A 18 7.32 0.36 6.59
CA PHE A 18 7.64 1.61 5.88
C PHE A 18 6.45 2.58 5.90
N GLY A 19 5.22 2.08 5.79
CA GLY A 19 4.00 2.87 5.98
C GLY A 19 3.98 3.59 7.33
N ALA A 20 4.12 2.84 8.43
CA ALA A 20 4.16 3.40 9.78
C ALA A 20 5.33 4.40 9.97
N MET A 21 6.52 4.07 9.47
CA MET A 21 7.70 4.93 9.54
C MET A 21 7.48 6.25 8.80
N SER A 22 6.85 6.22 7.61
CA SER A 22 6.52 7.43 6.86
C SER A 22 5.52 8.30 7.61
N MET A 23 4.46 7.73 8.18
CA MET A 23 3.47 8.48 8.96
C MET A 23 4.09 9.18 10.18
N ALA A 24 5.07 8.55 10.83
CA ALA A 24 5.77 9.14 11.98
C ALA A 24 6.76 10.25 11.58
N THR A 25 7.43 10.12 10.44
CA THR A 25 8.52 11.04 10.03
C THR A 25 8.03 12.23 9.21
N PHE A 26 7.01 12.05 8.35
CA PHE A 26 6.51 13.11 7.46
C PHE A 26 6.08 14.40 8.17
N PRO A 27 5.33 14.36 9.30
CA PRO A 27 4.94 15.59 10.00
C PRO A 27 6.14 16.38 10.52
N ALA A 28 7.13 15.71 11.12
CA ALA A 28 8.34 16.33 11.62
C ALA A 28 9.16 16.98 10.49
N MET A 29 9.31 16.28 9.35
CA MET A 29 9.96 16.82 8.16
C MET A 29 9.22 18.05 7.61
N ASN A 30 7.88 18.02 7.57
CA ASN A 30 7.09 19.16 7.11
C ASN A 30 7.25 20.38 8.03
N ILE A 31 7.17 20.21 9.34
CA ILE A 31 7.36 21.30 10.31
C ILE A 31 8.74 21.94 10.12
N TRP A 32 9.80 21.12 10.05
CA TRP A 32 11.16 21.59 9.84
C TRP A 32 11.29 22.41 8.54
N LEU A 33 10.69 21.92 7.45
CA LEU A 33 10.75 22.56 6.14
C LEU A 33 9.99 23.89 6.12
N ILE A 34 8.80 23.93 6.75
CA ILE A 34 7.98 25.14 6.86
C ILE A 34 8.68 26.18 7.74
N GLN A 35 9.27 25.78 8.88
CA GLN A 35 9.98 26.69 9.77
C GLN A 35 11.20 27.34 9.11
N ARG A 36 11.89 26.61 8.22
CA ARG A 36 13.13 27.08 7.60
C ARG A 36 12.94 27.81 6.28
N PHE A 37 11.97 27.37 5.46
CA PHE A 37 11.80 27.87 4.09
C PHE A 37 10.41 28.46 3.82
N GLY A 38 9.51 28.40 4.79
CA GLY A 38 8.11 28.78 4.63
C GLY A 38 7.28 27.70 3.93
N TRP A 39 5.96 27.79 4.06
CA TRP A 39 5.04 26.78 3.54
C TRP A 39 5.05 26.66 2.02
N GLN A 40 5.19 27.78 1.29
CA GLN A 40 5.22 27.80 -0.17
C GLN A 40 6.43 27.02 -0.73
N ASN A 41 7.61 27.28 -0.19
CA ASN A 41 8.82 26.57 -0.63
C ASN A 41 8.85 25.12 -0.12
N GLY A 42 8.18 24.83 1.01
CA GLY A 42 7.99 23.46 1.47
C GLY A 42 7.23 22.61 0.45
N TRP A 43 6.09 23.10 -0.04
CA TRP A 43 5.33 22.41 -1.10
C TRP A 43 6.09 22.31 -2.41
N ARG A 44 6.84 23.35 -2.81
CA ARG A 44 7.71 23.29 -4.00
C ARG A 44 8.77 22.21 -3.87
N THR A 45 9.38 22.06 -2.70
CA THR A 45 10.38 21.03 -2.42
C THR A 45 9.77 19.63 -2.57
N TRP A 46 8.58 19.39 -2.00
CA TRP A 46 7.89 18.11 -2.17
C TRP A 46 7.51 17.82 -3.62
N MET A 47 7.09 18.83 -4.37
CA MET A 47 6.82 18.70 -5.81
C MET A 47 8.07 18.27 -6.58
N ILE A 48 9.21 18.91 -6.31
CA ILE A 48 10.50 18.56 -6.93
C ILE A 48 10.91 17.14 -6.57
N VAL A 49 10.81 16.74 -5.29
CA VAL A 49 11.13 15.37 -4.85
C VAL A 49 10.22 14.35 -5.52
N ALA A 50 8.92 14.63 -5.61
CA ALA A 50 7.97 13.74 -6.27
C ALA A 50 8.30 13.54 -7.75
N TRP A 51 8.62 14.62 -8.47
CA TRP A 51 8.90 14.56 -9.91
C TRP A 51 10.28 14.07 -10.28
N LEU A 52 11.31 14.40 -9.51
CA LEU A 52 12.70 14.08 -9.86
C LEU A 52 13.21 12.81 -9.19
N VAL A 53 12.59 12.39 -8.08
CA VAL A 53 13.03 11.20 -7.34
C VAL A 53 11.97 10.12 -7.41
N VAL A 54 10.75 10.40 -6.96
CA VAL A 54 9.72 9.35 -6.81
C VAL A 54 9.24 8.87 -8.17
N ALA A 55 8.79 9.76 -9.05
CA ALA A 55 8.24 9.36 -10.35
C ALA A 55 9.26 8.58 -11.23
N PRO A 56 10.53 9.01 -11.37
CA PRO A 56 11.51 8.24 -12.13
C PRO A 56 11.84 6.91 -11.44
N MET A 57 11.91 6.88 -10.11
CA MET A 57 12.14 5.63 -9.37
C MET A 57 11.00 4.63 -9.60
N PHE A 58 9.74 5.08 -9.57
CA PHE A 58 8.60 4.21 -9.89
C PHE A 58 8.65 3.74 -11.35
N TYR A 59 8.91 4.66 -12.29
CA TYR A 59 8.97 4.33 -13.71
C TYR A 59 10.07 3.32 -14.06
N LEU A 60 11.25 3.45 -13.43
CA LEU A 60 12.41 2.61 -13.73
C LEU A 60 12.38 1.27 -12.98
N PHE A 61 11.95 1.26 -11.71
CA PHE A 61 12.13 0.09 -10.83
C PHE A 61 10.84 -0.69 -10.55
N ILE A 62 9.65 -0.11 -10.71
CA ILE A 62 8.41 -0.81 -10.38
C ILE A 62 7.85 -1.52 -11.62
N ARG A 63 7.76 -2.84 -11.50
CA ARG A 63 7.07 -3.73 -12.45
C ARG A 63 5.93 -4.41 -11.72
N ASN A 64 4.74 -4.39 -12.30
CA ASN A 64 3.53 -4.86 -11.61
C ASN A 64 3.45 -6.38 -11.56
N ARG A 65 3.94 -7.04 -12.62
CA ARG A 65 3.99 -8.50 -12.72
C ARG A 65 5.41 -8.98 -12.95
N PRO A 66 5.81 -10.10 -12.33
CA PRO A 66 7.08 -10.75 -12.68
C PRO A 66 7.09 -11.20 -14.14
N GLU A 67 5.92 -11.56 -14.68
CA GLU A 67 5.72 -11.96 -16.09
C GLU A 67 6.14 -10.87 -17.07
N ASP A 68 5.96 -9.58 -16.73
CA ASP A 68 6.32 -8.43 -17.58
C ASP A 68 7.84 -8.35 -17.85
N VAL A 69 8.65 -9.05 -17.05
CA VAL A 69 10.11 -9.11 -17.16
C VAL A 69 10.62 -10.54 -17.34
N GLY A 70 9.74 -11.48 -17.69
CA GLY A 70 10.09 -12.89 -17.93
C GLY A 70 10.44 -13.68 -16.68
N LEU A 71 10.00 -13.23 -15.50
CA LEU A 71 10.19 -13.91 -14.22
C LEU A 71 8.89 -14.59 -13.76
N TYR A 72 9.02 -15.60 -12.91
CA TYR A 72 7.88 -16.25 -12.24
C TYR A 72 7.68 -15.67 -10.83
N PRO A 73 6.44 -15.71 -10.28
CA PRO A 73 6.20 -15.38 -8.87
C PRO A 73 7.13 -16.18 -7.94
N ASP A 74 7.70 -15.53 -6.93
CA ASP A 74 8.73 -16.09 -6.03
C ASP A 74 10.00 -16.65 -6.72
N ASN A 75 10.19 -16.42 -8.03
CA ASN A 75 11.27 -16.95 -8.87
C ASN A 75 11.34 -18.49 -8.91
N GLU A 76 10.21 -19.16 -8.67
CA GLU A 76 10.07 -20.60 -8.78
C GLU A 76 9.43 -20.92 -10.14
N VAL A 77 10.14 -21.70 -10.98
CA VAL A 77 9.55 -22.26 -12.20
C VAL A 77 8.42 -23.21 -11.76
N PRO A 78 7.23 -23.19 -12.39
CA PRO A 78 6.23 -24.20 -12.12
C PRO A 78 6.86 -25.56 -12.41
N VAL A 79 7.12 -26.34 -11.37
CA VAL A 79 7.52 -27.72 -11.56
C VAL A 79 6.26 -28.42 -12.07
N GLU A 80 6.28 -28.93 -13.30
CA GLU A 80 5.33 -29.95 -13.71
C GLU A 80 5.62 -31.22 -12.88
N GLU A 81 5.20 -31.21 -11.62
CA GLU A 81 5.11 -32.43 -10.84
C GLU A 81 3.89 -33.19 -11.34
N THR A 82 4.12 -34.38 -11.90
CA THR A 82 3.13 -35.43 -12.21
C THR A 82 2.45 -35.98 -10.94
N GLY A 83 1.88 -35.09 -10.14
CA GLY A 83 1.04 -35.37 -8.98
C GLY A 83 0.22 -34.11 -8.74
N GLU A 84 -1.09 -34.26 -8.53
CA GLU A 84 -2.05 -33.16 -8.35
C GLU A 84 -1.55 -32.07 -7.40
N VAL A 85 -0.81 -31.10 -7.94
CA VAL A 85 -0.62 -29.81 -7.28
C VAL A 85 -1.97 -29.15 -7.44
N THR A 86 -2.79 -29.24 -6.39
CA THR A 86 -3.96 -28.38 -6.26
C THR A 86 -3.41 -26.95 -6.12
N ILE A 87 -3.09 -26.33 -7.26
CA ILE A 87 -3.03 -24.88 -7.33
C ILE A 87 -4.42 -24.48 -6.89
N ILE A 88 -4.53 -23.98 -5.66
CA ILE A 88 -5.74 -23.32 -5.21
C ILE A 88 -5.88 -22.15 -6.17
N GLU A 89 -6.63 -22.34 -7.25
CA GLU A 89 -7.08 -21.24 -8.08
C GLU A 89 -7.79 -20.31 -7.10
N GLU A 90 -7.13 -19.19 -6.75
CA GLU A 90 -7.79 -18.09 -6.07
C GLU A 90 -8.96 -17.74 -6.98
N LYS A 91 -10.17 -18.21 -6.61
CA LYS A 91 -11.36 -18.03 -7.42
C LYS A 91 -11.53 -16.54 -7.65
N ALA A 92 -11.22 -16.09 -8.87
CA ALA A 92 -11.31 -14.69 -9.24
C ALA A 92 -12.78 -14.32 -9.34
N TRP A 93 -13.35 -13.82 -8.24
CA TRP A 93 -14.74 -13.39 -8.21
C TRP A 93 -14.93 -12.17 -9.10
N THR A 94 -16.01 -12.20 -9.88
CA THR A 94 -16.50 -10.99 -10.54
C THR A 94 -17.00 -10.00 -9.49
N LEU A 95 -17.04 -8.70 -9.81
CA LEU A 95 -17.51 -7.66 -8.88
C LEU A 95 -18.91 -8.00 -8.32
N GLN A 96 -19.81 -8.46 -9.19
CA GLN A 96 -21.18 -8.83 -8.79
C GLN A 96 -21.21 -10.04 -7.85
N GLU A 97 -20.32 -11.02 -8.04
CA GLU A 97 -20.19 -12.15 -7.13
C GLU A 97 -19.63 -11.72 -5.78
N ALA A 98 -18.58 -10.90 -5.76
CA ALA A 98 -17.97 -10.41 -4.52
C ALA A 98 -18.97 -9.62 -3.66
N LEU A 99 -19.77 -8.73 -4.27
CA LEU A 99 -20.81 -7.94 -3.59
C LEU A 99 -21.91 -8.80 -2.94
N ARG A 100 -22.14 -10.01 -3.43
CA ARG A 100 -23.14 -10.94 -2.86
C ARG A 100 -22.59 -11.73 -1.67
N THR A 101 -21.30 -11.67 -1.40
CA THR A 101 -20.68 -12.44 -0.30
C THR A 101 -20.74 -11.70 1.02
N ARG A 102 -21.01 -12.43 2.11
CA ARG A 102 -20.99 -11.85 3.47
C ARG A 102 -19.59 -11.40 3.87
N SER A 103 -18.56 -12.14 3.46
CA SER A 103 -17.16 -11.83 3.75
C SER A 103 -16.76 -10.45 3.21
N PHE A 104 -17.23 -10.07 2.02
CA PHE A 104 -17.00 -8.75 1.46
C PHE A 104 -17.52 -7.65 2.39
N TRP A 105 -18.78 -7.75 2.83
CA TRP A 105 -19.40 -6.74 3.70
C TRP A 105 -18.75 -6.68 5.08
N LEU A 106 -18.39 -7.83 5.66
CA LEU A 106 -17.68 -7.87 6.96
C LEU A 106 -16.32 -7.16 6.87
N VAL A 107 -15.52 -7.46 5.85
CA VAL A 107 -14.23 -6.79 5.64
C VAL A 107 -14.43 -5.29 5.38
N ASN A 108 -15.46 -4.92 4.64
CA ASN A 108 -15.80 -3.53 4.40
C ASN A 108 -16.10 -2.78 5.70
N TYR A 109 -17.00 -3.32 6.55
CA TYR A 109 -17.33 -2.69 7.83
C TYR A 109 -16.15 -2.59 8.78
N VAL A 110 -15.33 -3.65 8.88
CA VAL A 110 -14.11 -3.66 9.70
C VAL A 110 -13.11 -2.60 9.23
N THR A 111 -13.12 -2.23 7.94
CA THR A 111 -12.23 -1.19 7.41
C THR A 111 -12.81 0.22 7.53
N VAL A 112 -14.10 0.38 7.23
CA VAL A 112 -14.77 1.69 7.16
C VAL A 112 -15.03 2.27 8.55
N ILE A 113 -15.49 1.47 9.50
CA ILE A 113 -15.88 1.96 10.83
C ILE A 113 -14.67 2.60 11.56
N PRO A 114 -13.51 1.94 11.70
CA PRO A 114 -12.35 2.56 12.33
C PRO A 114 -11.87 3.82 11.60
N SER A 115 -11.89 3.80 10.25
CA SER A 115 -11.48 4.95 9.44
C SER A 115 -12.38 6.17 9.67
N ALA A 116 -13.70 5.96 9.78
CA ALA A 116 -14.66 7.00 10.09
C ALA A 116 -14.45 7.59 11.49
N ILE A 117 -14.18 6.73 12.49
CA ILE A 117 -13.86 7.16 13.86
C ILE A 117 -12.59 8.00 13.88
N VAL A 118 -11.50 7.53 13.27
CA VAL A 118 -10.22 8.26 13.20
C VAL A 118 -10.42 9.63 12.56
N THR A 119 -11.15 9.70 11.45
CA THR A 119 -11.46 10.97 10.77
C THR A 119 -12.26 11.90 11.69
N GLY A 120 -13.27 11.38 12.38
CA GLY A 120 -14.05 12.15 13.36
C GLY A 120 -13.22 12.69 14.52
N CYS A 121 -12.28 11.89 15.05
CA CYS A 121 -11.34 12.31 16.08
C CYS A 121 -10.45 13.46 15.61
N VAL A 122 -9.93 13.39 14.37
CA VAL A 122 -9.08 14.45 13.80
C VAL A 122 -9.82 15.79 13.71
N PHE A 123 -11.09 15.78 13.30
CA PHE A 123 -11.90 17.02 13.26
C PHE A 123 -12.10 17.64 14.65
N HIS A 124 -12.30 16.82 15.68
CA HIS A 124 -12.54 17.30 17.04
C HIS A 124 -11.25 17.45 17.86
N GLN A 125 -10.09 17.16 17.27
CA GLN A 125 -8.81 17.14 17.96
C GLN A 125 -8.49 18.49 18.64
N ILE A 126 -8.81 19.61 17.98
CA ILE A 126 -8.63 20.96 18.56
C ILE A 126 -9.57 21.19 19.75
N SER A 127 -10.82 20.71 19.66
CA SER A 127 -11.82 20.87 20.73
C SER A 127 -11.57 19.97 21.95
N ILE A 128 -10.74 18.93 21.80
CA ILE A 128 -10.37 17.99 22.87
C ILE A 128 -9.05 18.39 23.55
N LEU A 129 -8.10 18.96 22.79
CA LEU A 129 -6.77 19.36 23.27
C LEU A 129 -6.65 20.85 23.62
N GLY A 130 -7.66 21.66 23.30
CA GLY A 130 -7.72 23.09 23.57
C GLY A 130 -8.72 23.43 24.66
#